data_AF-A0A8H8X161-F1
#
_entry.id   AF-A0A8H8X161-F1
#
_cell.length_a   1.000
_cell.length_b   1.000
_cell.length_c   1.000
_cell.angle_alpha   90.00
_cell.angle_beta   90.00
_cell.angle_gamma   90.00
#
_symmetry.space_group_name_H-M   'P 1'
#
loop_
_entity.id
_entity.type
_entity.pdbx_description
1 polymer ?
#
loop_
_entity_poly.entity_id
_entity_poly.type
_entity_poly.pdbx_seq_one_letter_code
_entity_poly.pdbx_strand_id
1 'polypeptide(L)' 'MSRLTSHPDNLPTDFAAIADAMTSASAYAETAARFAEIGDAAAVAFAVRSASACLLTAAELTDRIRPATRLRRGNAA' A
#
# COMPACT_ATOMS: atom_id res chain seq x y z
N MET A 1 -25.13 10.86 4.52
CA MET A 1 -23.84 10.15 4.31
C MET A 1 -23.72 9.83 2.83
N SER A 2 -23.08 10.71 2.04
CA SER A 2 -22.88 10.48 0.60
C SER A 2 -21.92 9.31 0.42
N ARG A 3 -22.41 8.19 -0.12
CA ARG A 3 -21.56 7.09 -0.58
C ARG A 3 -20.63 7.67 -1.64
N LEU A 4 -19.32 7.65 -1.37
CA LEU A 4 -18.31 7.88 -2.39
C LEU A 4 -18.59 6.89 -3.51
N THR A 5 -19.11 7.38 -4.63
CA THR A 5 -19.32 6.59 -5.83
C THR A 5 -17.97 5.99 -6.22
N SER A 6 -17.81 4.68 -6.00
CA SER A 6 -16.71 3.89 -6.52
C SER A 6 -16.51 4.29 -7.99
N HIS A 7 -15.38 4.91 -8.30
CA HIS A 7 -15.02 5.16 -9.69
C HIS A 7 -15.04 3.80 -10.41
N PRO A 8 -15.53 3.69 -11.65
CA PRO A 8 -15.60 2.40 -12.35
C PRO A 8 -14.23 1.68 -12.43
N ASP A 9 -13.13 2.43 -12.27
CA ASP A 9 -11.75 1.91 -12.26
C ASP A 9 -11.28 1.39 -10.88
N ASN A 10 -12.03 1.67 -9.81
CA ASN A 10 -11.68 1.27 -8.44
C ASN A 10 -12.28 -0.10 -8.12
N LEU A 11 -11.68 -1.17 -8.66
CA LEU A 11 -12.17 -2.53 -8.46
C LEU A 11 -11.98 -2.98 -7.00
N PRO A 12 -12.98 -3.64 -6.37
CA PRO A 12 -12.83 -4.18 -5.02
C PRO A 12 -11.61 -5.08 -4.83
N THR A 13 -11.18 -5.75 -5.90
CA THR A 13 -9.99 -6.60 -5.94
C THR A 13 -8.69 -5.83 -5.72
N ASP A 14 -8.58 -4.58 -6.17
CA ASP A 14 -7.38 -3.77 -5.96
C ASP A 14 -7.26 -3.35 -4.48
N PHE A 15 -8.37 -2.99 -3.84
CA PHE A 15 -8.37 -2.69 -2.40
C PHE A 15 -8.04 -3.93 -1.55
N ALA A 16 -8.56 -5.10 -1.93
CA ALA A 16 -8.22 -6.35 -1.25
C ALA A 16 -6.73 -6.67 -1.39
N ALA A 17 -6.18 -6.55 -2.61
CA ALA A 17 -4.76 -6.77 -2.86
C ALA A 17 -3.85 -5.79 -2.09
N ILE A 18 -4.26 -4.51 -1.97
CA ILE A 18 -3.55 -3.53 -1.14
C ILE A 18 -3.62 -3.95 0.34
N ALA A 19 -4.78 -4.36 0.83
CA ALA A 19 -4.95 -4.80 2.22
C ALA A 19 -4.08 -6.03 2.55
N ASP A 20 -4.01 -7.00 1.64
CA ASP A 20 -3.17 -8.19 1.79
C ASP A 20 -1.68 -7.85 1.80
N ALA A 21 -1.24 -6.95 0.90
CA ALA A 21 0.14 -6.46 0.86
C ALA A 21 0.51 -5.72 2.16
N MET A 22 -0.37 -4.85 2.67
CA MET A 22 -0.16 -4.13 3.92
C MET A 22 -0.17 -5.06 5.15
N THR A 23 -1.02 -6.08 5.16
CA THR A 23 -1.04 -7.10 6.21
C THR A 23 0.30 -7.84 6.25
N SER A 24 0.81 -8.25 5.08
CA SER A 24 2.13 -8.89 4.97
C SER A 24 3.26 -7.96 5.42
N ALA A 25 3.22 -6.69 5.02
CA ALA A 25 4.19 -5.69 5.45
C ALA A 25 4.24 -5.53 6.98
N SER A 26 3.06 -5.48 7.63
CA SER A 26 2.97 -5.36 9.10
C SER A 26 3.58 -6.57 9.82
N ALA A 27 3.36 -7.79 9.32
CA ALA A 27 3.93 -9.00 9.93
C ALA A 27 5.47 -9.00 9.87
N TYR A 28 6.04 -8.59 8.73
CA TYR A 28 7.51 -8.45 8.60
C TYR A 28 8.06 -7.31 9.44
N ALA A 29 7.36 -6.19 9.56
CA ALA A 29 7.77 -5.08 10.42
C ALA A 29 7.78 -5.46 11.91
N GLU A 30 6.75 -6.17 12.38
CA GLU A 30 6.70 -6.71 13.75
C GLU A 30 7.85 -7.69 14.00
N THR A 31 8.11 -8.57 13.03
CA THR A 31 9.21 -9.53 13.10
C THR A 31 10.58 -8.82 13.14
N ALA A 32 10.77 -7.77 12.34
CA ALA A 32 11.99 -6.96 12.35
C ALA A 32 12.22 -6.31 13.71
N ALA A 33 11.17 -5.79 14.35
CA ALA A 33 11.27 -5.22 15.69
C ALA A 33 11.74 -6.26 16.72
N ARG A 34 11.17 -7.49 16.68
CA ARG A 34 11.61 -8.60 17.55
C ARG A 34 13.08 -8.99 17.31
N PHE A 35 13.54 -9.02 16.07
CA PHE A 35 14.95 -9.31 15.78
C PHE A 35 15.89 -8.20 16.25
N ALA A 36 15.43 -6.95 16.21
CA ALA A 36 16.20 -5.82 16.73
C ALA A 36 16.38 -5.90 18.25
N GLU A 37 15.36 -6.36 18.99
CA GLU A 37 15.42 -6.56 20.45
C GLU A 37 16.50 -7.56 20.87
N ILE A 38 16.76 -8.59 20.05
CA ILE A 38 17.78 -9.61 20.32
C ILE A 38 19.13 -9.33 19.62
N GLY A 39 19.24 -8.22 18.88
CA GLY A 39 20.47 -7.80 18.21
C GLY A 39 20.85 -8.60 16.96
N ASP A 40 19.92 -9.31 16.33
CA ASP A 40 20.19 -10.07 15.10
C ASP A 40 20.11 -9.16 13.86
N ALA A 41 21.25 -8.55 13.51
CA ALA A 41 21.33 -7.62 12.39
C ALA A 41 20.97 -8.25 11.03
N ALA A 42 21.31 -9.52 10.81
CA ALA A 42 21.04 -10.20 9.54
C ALA A 42 19.53 -10.47 9.37
N ALA A 43 18.88 -10.94 10.43
CA ALA A 43 17.45 -11.19 10.43
C ALA A 43 16.63 -9.88 10.35
N VAL A 44 17.07 -8.81 11.02
CA VAL A 44 16.48 -7.46 10.87
C VAL A 44 16.55 -7.01 9.42
N ALA A 45 17.73 -7.06 8.80
CA ALA A 45 17.92 -6.60 7.42
C ALA A 45 17.03 -7.38 6.43
N PHE A 46 16.90 -8.70 6.63
CA PHE A 46 15.99 -9.53 5.84
C PHE A 46 14.53 -9.12 6.03
N ALA A 47 14.05 -9.02 7.27
CA ALA A 47 12.66 -8.70 7.57
C ALA A 47 12.29 -7.30 7.06
N VAL A 48 13.16 -6.30 7.22
CA VAL A 48 12.97 -4.94 6.70
C VAL A 48 12.91 -4.93 5.17
N ARG A 49 13.77 -5.68 4.48
CA ARG A 49 13.73 -5.79 3.02
C ARG A 49 12.42 -6.41 2.55
N SER A 50 11.93 -7.45 3.21
CA SER A 50 10.65 -8.10 2.90
C SER A 50 9.47 -7.16 3.13
N ALA A 51 9.43 -6.45 4.27
CA ALA A 51 8.41 -5.43 4.53
C ALA A 51 8.42 -4.32 3.47
N SER A 52 9.61 -3.86 3.07
CA SER A 52 9.77 -2.84 2.04
C SER A 52 9.23 -3.30 0.68
N ALA A 53 9.48 -4.56 0.30
CA ALA A 53 8.93 -5.13 -0.92
C ALA A 53 7.39 -5.12 -0.91
N CYS A 54 6.77 -5.51 0.21
CA CYS A 54 5.31 -5.44 0.36
C CYS A 54 4.78 -4.01 0.26
N LEU A 55 5.46 -3.03 0.84
CA LEU A 55 5.09 -1.61 0.75
C LEU A 55 5.22 -1.06 -0.68
N LEU A 56 6.26 -1.47 -1.41
CA LEU A 56 6.43 -1.09 -2.82
C LEU A 56 5.30 -1.68 -3.67
N THR A 57 4.95 -2.96 -3.48
CA THR A 57 3.79 -3.57 -4.14
C THR A 57 2.49 -2.82 -3.83
N ALA A 58 2.26 -2.48 -2.56
CA ALA A 58 1.07 -1.70 -2.17
C ALA A 58 1.07 -0.33 -2.86
N ALA A 59 2.21 0.36 -2.92
CA ALA A 59 2.34 1.65 -3.60
C ALA A 59 2.02 1.55 -5.10
N GLU A 60 2.53 0.55 -5.80
CA GLU A 60 2.21 0.33 -7.23
C GLU A 60 0.71 0.07 -7.44
N LEU A 61 0.06 -0.64 -6.52
CA LEU A 61 -1.39 -0.86 -6.56
C LEU A 61 -2.18 0.42 -6.28
N THR A 62 -1.65 1.36 -5.47
CA THR A 62 -2.34 2.62 -5.19
C THR A 62 -2.51 3.49 -6.44
N ASP A 63 -1.62 3.38 -7.43
CA ASP A 63 -1.77 4.09 -8.70
C ASP A 63 -3.03 3.64 -9.47
N ARG A 64 -3.50 2.42 -9.26
CA ARG A 64 -4.71 1.87 -9.92
C ARG A 64 -6.00 2.42 -9.33
N ILE A 65 -6.00 2.71 -8.03
CA ILE A 65 -7.18 3.26 -7.32
C ILE A 65 -7.13 4.79 -7.22
N ARG A 66 -6.08 5.41 -7.77
CA ARG A 66 -5.87 6.86 -7.70
C ARG A 66 -7.01 7.56 -8.43
N PRO A 67 -7.77 8.44 -7.75
CA PRO A 67 -8.84 9.18 -8.41
C PRO A 67 -8.25 10.02 -9.55
N ALA A 68 -8.76 9.85 -10.77
CA ALA A 68 -8.42 10.74 -11.86
C ALA A 68 -8.76 12.17 -11.43
N THR A 69 -7.74 13.01 -11.29
CA THR A 69 -7.93 14.42 -10.95
C THR A 69 -8.69 15.03 -12.12
N ARG A 70 -10.01 15.26 -11.97
CA ARG A 70 -10.79 15.96 -12.98
C ARG A 70 -10.16 17.34 -13.14
N LEU A 71 -9.41 17.53 -14.22
CA LEU A 71 -9.09 18.86 -14.74
C LEU A 71 -10.43 19.58 -14.85
N ARG A 72 -10.65 20.56 -13.97
CA ARG A 72 -11.82 21.44 -14.01
C ARG A 72 -11.78 22.09 -15.39
N ARG A 73 -12.62 21.62 -16.32
CA ARG A 73 -12.96 22.33 -17.56
C ARG A 73 -13.60 23.65 -17.12
N GLY A 74 -12.77 24.64 -16.86
CA GLY A 74 -13.13 26.02 -16.64
C GLY A 74 -12.31 26.83 -17.63
N ASN A 75 -13.02 27.52 -18.51
CA ASN A 75 -12.55 28.44 -19.54
C ASN A 75 -11.84 27.83 -20.76
N ALA A 76 -12.64 27.37 -21.71
CA ALA A 76 -12.36 27.66 -23.11
C ALA A 76 -13.45 28.64 -23.59
N ALA A 77 -13.00 29.88 -23.83
CA ALA A 77 -13.58 30.99 -24.61
C ALA A 77 -15.07 31.33 -24.43
#